data_AF-A0A1W5CV21-F1
#
_entry.id   AF-A0A1W5CV21-F1
#
_cell.length_a   1.000
_cell.length_b   1.000
_cell.length_c   1.000
_cell.angle_alpha   90.00
_cell.angle_beta   90.00
_cell.angle_gamma   90.00
#
_symmetry.space_group_name_H-M   'P 1'
#
loop_
_entity.id
_entity.type
_entity.pdbx_description
1 polymer ?
#
loop_
_entity_poly.entity_id
_entity_poly.type
_entity_poly.pdbx_seq_one_letter_code
_entity_poly.pdbx_strand_id
1 'polypeptide(L)'
;MNLVLAWWCFEDLGNQLIVSNRNDSSFATASTNSSSNPGAVDLPGPSDSLATFAIGHGGQLNFTGLSPAGGVFPRHFSVNKAGDLVAVGLQLSGRVVVIERDAQTGKMGDIVAEVGGLGNVTCVIWDE
;
A
#
# COMPACT_ATOMS: atom_id res chain seq x y z
N MET A 1 -0.17 22.07 15.67
CA MET A 1 -0.04 20.61 15.82
C MET A 1 -1.44 20.03 15.70
N ASN A 2 -1.80 19.50 14.54
CA ASN A 2 -3.09 18.84 14.36
C ASN A 2 -2.85 17.34 14.49
N LEU A 3 -3.18 16.81 15.66
CA LEU A 3 -3.19 15.36 15.89
C LEU A 3 -4.49 14.82 15.29
N VAL A 4 -4.40 14.13 14.15
CA VAL A 4 -5.50 13.32 13.63
C VAL A 4 -5.35 11.93 14.26
N LEU A 5 -6.22 11.60 15.21
CA LEU A 5 -6.41 10.24 15.70
C LEU A 5 -6.97 9.40 14.56
N ALA A 6 -6.12 8.72 13.80
CA ALA A 6 -6.56 7.76 12.81
C ALA A 6 -6.39 6.34 13.39
N TRP A 7 -7.49 5.60 13.48
CA TRP A 7 -7.50 4.14 13.66
C TRP A 7 -6.95 3.38 12.41
N TRP A 8 -6.25 4.12 11.54
CA TRP A 8 -5.76 3.79 10.21
C TRP A 8 -4.27 4.11 10.15
N CYS A 9 -3.47 3.25 9.51
CA CYS A 9 -2.09 3.56 9.18
C CYS A 9 -2.09 4.53 7.99
N PHE A 10 -1.36 5.64 8.12
CA PHE A 10 -1.15 6.61 7.05
C PHE A 10 0.28 7.13 7.10
N GLU A 11 0.82 7.50 5.94
CA GLU A 11 2.09 8.21 5.82
C GLU A 11 1.89 9.50 5.03
N ASP A 12 2.50 10.58 5.52
CA ASP A 12 2.56 11.89 4.83
C ASP A 12 3.88 11.99 4.09
N LEU A 13 3.79 12.05 2.76
CA LEU A 13 4.94 12.13 1.86
C LEU A 13 5.20 13.58 1.39
N GLY A 14 4.59 14.55 2.06
CA GLY A 14 4.71 15.99 1.80
C GLY A 14 3.61 16.53 0.89
N ASN A 15 3.34 15.86 -0.24
CA ASN A 15 2.27 16.25 -1.17
C ASN A 15 1.17 15.20 -1.33
N GLN A 16 1.26 14.09 -0.59
CA GLN A 16 0.35 12.96 -0.74
C GLN A 16 0.11 12.26 0.60
N LEU A 17 -1.11 11.75 0.74
CA LEU A 17 -1.55 10.91 1.85
C LEU A 17 -1.95 9.54 1.29
N ILE A 18 -1.40 8.47 1.87
CA ILE A 18 -1.81 7.09 1.59
C ILE A 18 -2.56 6.55 2.79
N VAL A 19 -3.66 5.84 2.56
CA VAL A 19 -4.49 5.22 3.60
C VAL A 19 -4.72 3.76 3.27
N SER A 20 -4.40 2.86 4.19
CA SER A 20 -4.73 1.45 4.07
C SER A 20 -6.23 1.23 4.34
N ASN A 21 -6.97 0.55 3.47
CA ASN A 21 -8.38 0.22 3.69
C ASN A 21 -8.51 -1.26 4.04
N ARG A 22 -9.09 -1.59 5.20
CA ARG A 22 -9.31 -2.99 5.61
C ARG A 22 -10.73 -3.40 5.29
N ASN A 23 -10.92 -4.65 4.87
CA ASN A 23 -12.22 -5.21 4.49
C ASN A 23 -12.84 -4.48 3.29
N ASP A 24 -12.00 -4.07 2.33
CA ASP A 24 -12.42 -3.43 1.09
C ASP A 24 -12.43 -4.47 -0.05
N SER A 25 -13.57 -4.61 -0.71
CA SER A 25 -13.75 -5.61 -1.78
C SER A 25 -13.46 -5.06 -3.18
N SER A 26 -12.91 -3.85 -3.31
CA SER A 26 -12.66 -3.21 -4.61
C SER A 26 -11.75 -4.03 -5.53
N PHE A 27 -10.90 -4.91 -4.97
CA PHE A 27 -9.99 -5.80 -5.71
C PHE A 27 -10.22 -7.29 -5.38
N ALA A 28 -11.48 -7.70 -5.18
CA ALA A 28 -11.85 -9.06 -4.81
C ALA A 28 -11.45 -10.15 -5.83
N THR A 29 -11.25 -9.79 -7.09
CA THR A 29 -10.82 -10.68 -8.18
C THR A 29 -9.46 -10.28 -8.76
N ALA A 30 -8.64 -9.56 -8.01
CA ALA A 30 -7.33 -9.14 -8.49
C ALA A 30 -6.36 -10.35 -8.54
N SER A 31 -6.54 -11.22 -9.53
CA SER A 31 -5.45 -12.01 -10.08
C SER A 31 -4.78 -11.16 -11.16
N THR A 32 -3.68 -10.49 -10.82
CA THR A 32 -2.94 -9.63 -11.75
C THR A 32 -2.06 -10.47 -12.67
N ASN A 33 -2.66 -11.29 -13.53
CA ASN A 33 -1.92 -12.04 -14.56
C ASN A 33 -1.54 -11.13 -15.75
N SER A 34 -1.19 -9.87 -15.49
CA SER A 34 -0.98 -8.83 -16.50
C SER A 34 0.26 -7.98 -16.21
N SER A 35 1.17 -8.41 -15.33
CA SER A 35 2.46 -7.73 -15.21
C SER A 35 3.26 -8.03 -16.48
N SER A 36 3.69 -6.97 -17.16
CA SER A 36 4.61 -7.09 -18.31
C SER A 36 6.06 -7.36 -17.88
N ASN A 37 6.28 -7.50 -16.58
CA ASN A 37 7.58 -7.58 -15.95
C ASN A 37 7.84 -9.02 -15.46
N PRO A 38 8.80 -9.76 -16.04
CA PRO A 38 9.01 -11.19 -15.73
C PRO A 38 9.49 -11.49 -14.30
N GLY A 39 9.76 -10.46 -13.48
CA GLY A 39 10.09 -10.57 -12.06
C GLY A 39 8.97 -10.14 -11.10
N ALA A 40 7.81 -9.71 -11.61
CA ALA A 40 6.70 -9.32 -10.76
C ALA A 40 6.02 -10.53 -10.13
N VAL A 41 5.52 -10.36 -8.91
CA VAL A 41 4.83 -11.42 -8.18
C VAL A 41 3.33 -11.29 -8.37
N ASP A 42 2.69 -12.34 -8.87
CA ASP A 42 1.24 -12.40 -9.02
C ASP A 42 0.54 -12.33 -7.65
N LEU A 43 -0.55 -11.58 -7.57
CA LEU A 43 -1.42 -11.57 -6.39
C LEU A 43 -2.08 -12.95 -6.19
N PRO A 44 -1.84 -13.66 -5.08
CA PRO A 44 -2.40 -14.99 -4.86
C PRO A 44 -3.83 -14.93 -4.30
N GLY A 45 -4.70 -14.07 -4.84
CA GLY A 45 -6.10 -13.98 -4.45
C GLY A 45 -6.61 -12.55 -4.20
N PRO A 46 -7.71 -12.38 -3.43
CA PRO A 46 -8.33 -11.08 -3.22
C PRO A 46 -7.37 -10.10 -2.55
N SER A 47 -7.52 -8.82 -2.89
CA SER A 47 -6.79 -7.73 -2.25
C SER A 47 -7.76 -6.69 -1.68
N ASP A 48 -7.46 -6.22 -0.47
CA ASP A 48 -7.92 -4.95 0.04
C ASP A 48 -7.20 -3.79 -0.70
N SER A 49 -7.57 -2.53 -0.45
CA SER A 49 -6.95 -1.39 -1.14
C SER A 49 -6.05 -0.52 -0.28
N LEU A 50 -5.16 0.20 -0.96
CA LEU A 50 -4.56 1.44 -0.50
C LEU A 50 -5.23 2.59 -1.26
N ALA A 51 -5.76 3.58 -0.54
CA ALA A 51 -6.27 4.81 -1.12
C ALA A 51 -5.19 5.89 -1.12
N THR A 52 -5.03 6.60 -2.24
CA THR A 52 -4.10 7.72 -2.36
C THR A 52 -4.86 9.02 -2.54
N PHE A 53 -4.37 10.06 -1.87
CA PHE A 53 -4.89 11.42 -1.96
C PHE A 53 -3.73 12.39 -2.24
N ALA A 54 -3.93 13.33 -3.15
CA ALA A 54 -3.04 14.48 -3.31
C ALA A 54 -3.42 15.57 -2.30
N ILE A 55 -2.43 16.17 -1.66
CA ILE A 55 -2.59 17.24 -0.68
C ILE A 55 -2.44 18.57 -1.40
N GLY A 56 -3.56 19.29 -1.56
CA GLY A 56 -3.61 20.61 -2.17
C GLY A 56 -3.16 21.73 -1.22
N HIS A 57 -3.02 22.93 -1.78
CA HIS A 57 -2.62 24.12 -1.01
C HIS A 57 -3.60 24.39 0.14
N GLY A 58 -3.10 24.35 1.38
CA GLY A 58 -3.88 24.52 2.61
C GLY A 58 -4.41 23.22 3.24
N GLY A 59 -3.97 22.04 2.77
CA GLY A 59 -4.25 20.74 3.41
C GLY A 59 -5.40 19.93 2.81
N GLN A 60 -5.81 20.25 1.58
CA GLN A 60 -7.05 19.73 1.01
C GLN A 60 -6.79 18.38 0.39
N LEU A 61 -7.53 17.35 0.77
CA LEU A 61 -7.33 16.00 0.25
C LEU A 61 -8.13 15.79 -1.03
N ASN A 62 -7.43 15.57 -2.14
CA ASN A 62 -8.02 15.23 -3.43
C ASN A 62 -7.76 13.76 -3.71
N PHE A 63 -8.81 12.95 -3.75
CA PHE A 63 -8.68 11.52 -4.02
C PHE A 63 -8.09 11.28 -5.43
N THR A 64 -7.02 10.50 -5.52
CA THR A 64 -6.33 10.19 -6.79
C THR A 64 -6.58 8.78 -7.29
N GLY A 65 -6.86 7.82 -6.40
CA GLY A 65 -7.20 6.47 -6.80
C GLY A 65 -7.07 5.42 -5.70
N LEU A 66 -7.55 4.22 -6.01
CA LEU A 66 -7.29 3.00 -5.25
C LEU A 66 -6.23 2.16 -5.96
N SER A 67 -5.46 1.41 -5.17
CA SER A 67 -4.54 0.38 -5.67
C SER A 67 -4.65 -0.86 -4.80
N PRO A 68 -4.42 -2.07 -5.36
CA PRO A 68 -4.41 -3.28 -4.56
C PRO A 68 -3.26 -3.23 -3.54
N ALA A 69 -3.56 -3.57 -2.28
CA ALA A 69 -2.59 -3.61 -1.20
C ALA A 69 -1.66 -4.84 -1.23
N GLY A 70 -1.93 -5.84 -2.10
CA GLY A 70 -1.12 -7.05 -2.18
C GLY A 70 -1.67 -8.26 -1.43
N GLY A 71 -2.88 -8.14 -0.88
CA GLY A 71 -3.54 -9.12 -0.02
C GLY A 71 -4.59 -8.45 0.86
N VAL A 72 -4.99 -9.11 1.95
CA VAL A 72 -6.10 -8.68 2.81
C VAL A 72 -5.64 -8.17 4.17
N PHE A 73 -6.41 -7.22 4.71
CA PHE A 73 -6.17 -6.52 5.98
C PHE A 73 -4.78 -5.87 6.04
N PRO A 74 -4.47 -4.88 5.17
CA PRO A 74 -3.26 -4.07 5.29
C PRO A 74 -3.32 -3.31 6.62
N ARG A 75 -2.59 -3.80 7.62
CA ARG A 75 -2.63 -3.25 8.99
C ARG A 75 -1.67 -2.08 9.13
N HIS A 76 -0.58 -2.14 8.39
CA HIS A 76 0.49 -1.16 8.34
C HIS A 76 1.16 -1.20 6.97
N PHE A 77 1.71 -0.09 6.55
CA PHE A 77 2.65 -0.02 5.43
C PHE A 77 3.69 1.05 5.73
N SER A 78 4.80 1.02 5.01
CA SER A 78 5.78 2.09 5.03
C SER A 78 6.40 2.31 3.66
N VAL A 79 6.66 3.57 3.34
CA VAL A 79 7.35 3.99 2.13
C VAL A 79 8.85 4.09 2.42
N ASN A 80 9.68 3.61 1.50
CA ASN A 80 11.14 3.69 1.64
C ASN A 80 11.63 5.15 1.53
N LYS A 81 12.90 5.38 1.83
CA LYS A 81 13.48 6.73 1.84
C LYS A 81 13.45 7.43 0.48
N ALA A 82 13.56 6.67 -0.61
CA ALA A 82 13.50 7.20 -1.98
C ALA A 82 12.07 7.53 -2.43
N GLY A 83 11.05 7.01 -1.74
CA GLY A 83 9.64 7.25 -2.07
C GLY A 83 9.09 6.37 -3.18
N ASP A 84 9.89 5.44 -3.71
CA ASP A 84 9.61 4.63 -4.89
C ASP A 84 9.22 3.17 -4.58
N LEU A 85 9.24 2.78 -3.31
CA LEU A 85 8.80 1.46 -2.84
C LEU A 85 7.90 1.59 -1.62
N VAL A 86 6.88 0.73 -1.55
CA VAL A 86 5.95 0.62 -0.41
C VAL A 86 5.96 -0.81 0.11
N ALA A 87 6.39 -0.99 1.35
CA ALA A 87 6.26 -2.26 2.06
C ALA A 87 4.90 -2.31 2.77
N VAL A 88 4.10 -3.34 2.50
CA VAL A 88 2.75 -3.49 3.07
C VAL A 88 2.68 -4.74 3.94
N GLY A 89 2.33 -4.55 5.21
CA GLY A 89 2.08 -5.61 6.17
C GLY A 89 0.63 -6.06 6.14
N LEU A 90 0.40 -7.28 5.66
CA LEU A 90 -0.93 -7.84 5.42
C LEU A 90 -1.28 -8.83 6.52
N GLN A 91 -2.12 -8.39 7.47
CA GLN A 91 -2.37 -9.11 8.71
C GLN A 91 -2.99 -10.48 8.50
N LEU A 92 -4.06 -10.56 7.69
CA LEU A 92 -4.80 -11.82 7.51
C LEU A 92 -4.21 -12.69 6.38
N SER A 93 -3.56 -12.08 5.39
CA SER A 93 -2.76 -12.85 4.42
C SER A 93 -1.47 -13.41 5.02
N GLY A 94 -1.05 -12.88 6.17
CA GLY A 94 0.15 -13.28 6.89
C GLY A 94 1.44 -13.19 6.09
N ARG A 95 1.58 -12.06 5.37
CA ARG A 95 2.70 -11.79 4.48
C ARG A 95 3.04 -10.30 4.45
N VAL A 96 4.24 -10.01 3.98
CA VAL A 96 4.65 -8.66 3.57
C VAL A 96 4.87 -8.67 2.07
N VAL A 97 4.45 -7.60 1.40
CA VAL A 97 4.79 -7.34 -0.01
C VAL A 97 5.55 -6.04 -0.13
N VAL A 98 6.32 -5.90 -1.19
CA VAL A 98 6.91 -4.62 -1.62
C VAL A 98 6.33 -4.28 -2.99
N ILE A 99 5.71 -3.10 -3.08
CA ILE A 99 5.03 -2.59 -4.28
C ILE A 99 5.83 -1.40 -4.81
N GLU A 100 6.02 -1.34 -6.13
CA GLU A 100 6.57 -0.15 -6.79
C GLU A 100 5.66 1.06 -6.59
N ARG A 101 6.25 2.25 -6.48
CA ARG A 101 5.52 3.51 -6.40
C ARG A 101 6.18 4.54 -7.28
N ASP A 102 5.38 5.26 -8.06
CA ASP A 102 5.83 6.49 -8.66
C ASP A 102 5.88 7.59 -7.59
N ALA A 103 7.09 8.04 -7.26
CA ALA A 103 7.30 9.04 -6.21
C ALA A 103 6.60 10.38 -6.49
N GLN A 104 6.41 10.73 -7.77
CA GLN A 104 5.80 11.99 -8.18
C GLN A 104 4.27 11.89 -8.21
N THR A 105 3.73 10.82 -8.80
CA THR A 105 2.28 10.67 -9.02
C THR A 105 1.57 9.92 -7.92
N GLY A 106 2.29 9.13 -7.10
CA GLY A 106 1.73 8.26 -6.08
C GLY A 106 1.14 6.96 -6.60
N LYS A 107 1.24 6.73 -7.92
CA LYS A 107 0.67 5.55 -8.54
C LYS A 107 1.44 4.30 -8.10
N MET A 108 0.71 3.29 -7.63
CA MET A 108 1.29 1.98 -7.31
C MET A 108 1.49 1.17 -8.59
N GLY A 109 2.61 0.46 -8.66
CA GLY A 109 3.02 -0.41 -9.75
C GLY A 109 2.95 -1.88 -9.37
N ASP A 110 3.90 -2.66 -9.85
CA ASP A 110 3.95 -4.10 -9.65
C ASP A 110 4.44 -4.47 -8.23
N ILE A 111 4.07 -5.67 -7.75
CA ILE A 111 4.72 -6.27 -6.58
C ILE A 111 6.07 -6.81 -7.03
N VAL A 112 7.14 -6.34 -6.41
CA VAL A 112 8.53 -6.69 -6.75
C VAL A 112 9.19 -7.62 -5.74
N ALA A 113 8.60 -7.78 -4.55
CA ALA A 113 9.05 -8.76 -3.56
C ALA A 113 7.91 -9.16 -2.63
N GLU A 114 8.02 -10.36 -2.05
CA GLU A 114 7.13 -10.81 -0.99
C GLU A 114 7.82 -11.77 -0.02
N VAL A 115 7.27 -11.87 1.19
CA VAL A 115 7.59 -12.91 2.16
C VAL A 115 6.32 -13.33 2.89
N GLY A 116 6.03 -14.64 2.86
CA GLY A 116 4.85 -15.23 3.49
C GLY A 116 5.18 -16.03 4.76
N GLY A 117 4.14 -16.60 5.37
CA GLY A 117 4.30 -17.48 6.55
C GLY A 117 4.62 -16.73 7.84
N LEU A 118 4.33 -15.43 7.90
CA LEU A 118 4.70 -14.56 9.03
C LEU A 118 3.66 -14.52 10.16
N GLY A 119 2.54 -15.23 10.01
CA GLY A 119 1.41 -15.09 10.94
C GLY A 119 0.77 -13.72 10.82
N ASN A 120 0.31 -13.10 11.91
CA ASN A 120 -0.38 -11.81 11.85
C ASN A 120 0.61 -10.64 11.76
N VAL A 121 0.86 -10.13 10.55
CA VAL A 121 1.70 -8.95 10.33
C VAL A 121 0.95 -7.69 10.74
N THR A 122 1.46 -6.96 11.72
CA THR A 122 0.83 -5.74 12.25
C THR A 122 1.66 -4.47 12.07
N CYS A 123 2.93 -4.61 11.72
CA CYS A 123 3.86 -3.52 11.51
C CYS A 123 4.92 -3.94 10.49
N VAL A 124 5.36 -2.99 9.67
CA VAL A 124 6.47 -3.14 8.72
C VAL A 124 7.15 -1.78 8.56
N ILE A 125 8.47 -1.75 8.72
CA ILE A 125 9.30 -0.55 8.63
C ILE A 125 10.54 -0.84 7.79
N TRP A 126 11.01 0.16 7.06
CA TRP A 126 12.32 0.15 6.40
C TRP A 126 13.43 0.50 7.41
N ASP A 127 14.64 -0.02 7.20
CA ASP A 127 15.83 0.25 8.01
C ASP A 127 16.89 0.98 7.15
N GLU A 128 16.66 2.28 6.88
CA GLU A 128 17.40 3.12 5.90
C GLU A 128 17.67 4.57 6.37
#